data_AF-A0A8H3LLQ2-F1
#
_entry.id   AF-A0A8H3LLQ2-F1
#
_cell.length_a   1.000
_cell.length_b   1.000
_cell.length_c   1.000
_cell.angle_alpha   90.00
_cell.angle_beta   90.00
_cell.angle_gamma   90.00
#
_symmetry.space_group_name_H-M   'P 1'
#
loop_
_entity.id
_entity.type
_entity.pdbx_description
1 polymer ?
#
loop_
_entity_poly.entity_id
_entity_poly.type
_entity_poly.pdbx_seq_one_letter_code
_entity_poly.pdbx_strand_id
1 'polypeptide(L)'
;MLIKAWRKSGYTESSDPTDKEVNNFISREVVLKRILSRYVSAIDFTKLSETSLDKLIEFSRKCFKIVWVETESANIKEKVKELDVITEDLEIPFRSGRNIASSLKLHLFS
;
A
#
# COMPACT_ATOMS: atom_id res chain seq x y z
N MET A 1 -8.24 12.29 -0.58
CA MET A 1 -9.51 11.80 -1.15
C MET A 1 -10.18 10.75 -0.27
N LEU A 2 -9.46 9.74 0.23
CA LEU A 2 -10.02 8.69 1.12
C LEU A 2 -10.40 9.21 2.51
N ILE A 3 -9.58 10.04 3.16
CA ILE A 3 -9.90 10.65 4.46
C ILE A 3 -11.13 11.58 4.37
N LYS A 4 -11.24 12.34 3.28
CA LYS A 4 -12.44 13.15 3.00
C LYS A 4 -13.68 12.28 2.76
N ALA A 5 -13.53 11.12 2.14
CA ALA A 5 -14.62 10.16 1.95
C ALA A 5 -15.04 9.51 3.29
N TRP A 6 -14.09 9.26 4.18
CA TRP A 6 -14.34 8.76 5.54
C TRP A 6 -15.08 9.77 6.41
N ARG A 7 -14.63 11.03 6.43
CA ARG A 7 -15.33 12.09 7.19
C ARG A 7 -16.77 12.28 6.71
N LYS A 8 -17.05 11.97 5.43
CA LYS A 8 -18.41 11.99 4.87
C LYS A 8 -19.26 10.76 5.22
N SER A 9 -18.67 9.65 5.66
CA SER A 9 -19.43 8.43 5.98
C SER A 9 -20.00 8.42 7.41
N GLY A 10 -19.99 9.56 8.11
CA GLY A 10 -20.67 9.73 9.40
C GLY A 10 -19.85 9.36 10.63
N TYR A 11 -18.56 9.01 10.48
CA TYR A 11 -17.67 8.83 11.63
C TYR A 11 -17.29 10.20 12.20
N THR A 12 -17.70 10.44 13.45
CA THR A 12 -17.61 11.73 14.13
C THR A 12 -16.17 12.11 14.47
N GLU A 13 -15.82 13.38 14.26
CA GLU A 13 -14.48 13.97 14.43
C GLU A 13 -13.92 13.95 15.88
N SER A 14 -14.59 13.30 16.83
CA SER A 14 -14.28 13.40 18.27
C SER A 14 -13.40 12.28 18.83
N SER A 15 -13.10 11.23 18.06
CA SER A 15 -12.39 10.05 18.57
C SER A 15 -11.56 9.36 17.50
N ASP A 16 -10.42 8.79 17.90
CA ASP A 16 -9.57 7.99 17.02
C ASP A 16 -10.35 6.77 16.49
N PRO A 17 -10.23 6.44 15.20
CA PRO A 17 -10.97 5.36 14.60
C PRO A 17 -10.44 4.02 15.14
N THR A 18 -11.37 3.17 15.57
CA THR A 18 -11.06 1.84 16.07
C THR A 18 -10.50 0.96 14.95
N ASP A 19 -9.76 -0.08 15.33
CA ASP A 19 -9.22 -1.07 14.39
C ASP A 19 -10.32 -1.69 13.52
N LYS A 20 -11.47 -2.00 14.13
CA LYS A 20 -12.63 -2.58 13.43
C LYS A 20 -13.17 -1.63 12.37
N GLU A 21 -13.32 -0.36 12.71
CA GLU A 21 -13.76 0.66 11.75
C GLU A 21 -12.77 0.73 10.59
N VAL A 22 -11.48 0.99 10.90
CA VAL A 22 -10.43 1.11 9.89
C VAL A 22 -10.37 -0.11 8.99
N ASN A 23 -10.49 -1.32 9.55
CA ASN A 23 -10.47 -2.57 8.78
C ASN A 23 -11.65 -2.70 7.81
N ASN A 24 -12.84 -2.25 8.21
CA ASN A 24 -14.05 -2.31 7.39
C ASN A 24 -13.98 -1.39 6.17
N PHE A 25 -13.47 -0.17 6.35
CA PHE A 25 -13.43 0.81 5.26
C PHE A 25 -12.13 0.76 4.47
N ILE A 26 -10.98 0.52 5.11
CA ILE A 26 -9.73 0.16 4.42
C ILE A 26 -9.72 -1.37 4.25
N SER A 27 -10.69 -1.82 3.46
CA SER A 27 -10.82 -3.23 3.07
C SER A 27 -9.75 -3.60 2.04
N ARG A 28 -9.51 -4.90 1.88
CA ARG A 28 -8.62 -5.45 0.84
C ARG A 28 -8.95 -4.87 -0.55
N GLU A 29 -10.23 -4.76 -0.88
CA GLU A 29 -10.68 -4.21 -2.16
C GLU A 29 -10.33 -2.73 -2.31
N VAL A 30 -10.52 -1.93 -1.25
CA VAL A 30 -10.17 -0.50 -1.28
C VAL A 30 -8.66 -0.31 -1.45
N VAL A 31 -7.85 -1.13 -0.77
CA VAL A 31 -6.39 -1.12 -0.91
C VAL A 31 -6.01 -1.42 -2.36
N LEU A 32 -6.49 -2.52 -2.93
CA LEU A 32 -6.16 -2.91 -4.31
C LEU A 32 -6.66 -1.90 -5.36
N LYS A 33 -7.97 -1.61 -5.34
CA LYS A 33 -8.64 -0.87 -6.43
C LYS A 33 -8.52 0.64 -6.32
N ARG A 34 -8.28 1.20 -5.12
CA ARG A 34 -8.25 2.65 -4.92
C ARG A 34 -6.91 3.19 -4.42
N ILE A 35 -6.13 2.41 -3.67
CA ILE A 35 -4.82 2.86 -3.17
C ILE A 35 -3.73 2.41 -4.14
N LEU A 36 -3.48 1.11 -4.22
CA LEU A 36 -2.37 0.55 -4.98
C LEU A 36 -2.51 0.79 -6.48
N SER A 37 -3.71 0.68 -7.05
CA SER A 37 -3.96 0.97 -8.47
C SER A 37 -3.48 2.36 -8.93
N ARG A 38 -3.42 3.34 -8.01
CA ARG A 38 -2.97 4.72 -8.32
C ARG A 38 -1.45 4.85 -8.42
N TYR A 39 -0.73 4.07 -7.63
CA TYR A 39 0.72 4.13 -7.56
C TYR A 39 1.39 3.04 -8.40
N VAL A 40 0.61 2.02 -8.77
CA VAL A 40 1.13 0.75 -9.23
C VAL A 40 0.26 0.14 -10.33
N SER A 41 -0.15 0.97 -11.31
CA SER A 41 -0.96 0.53 -12.46
C SER A 41 -0.32 -0.58 -13.30
N ALA A 42 1.00 -0.74 -13.21
CA ALA A 42 1.77 -1.74 -13.95
C ALA A 42 1.98 -3.06 -13.19
N ILE A 43 1.53 -3.17 -11.92
CA ILE A 43 1.63 -4.44 -11.18
C ILE A 43 0.39 -5.28 -11.44
N ASP A 44 0.65 -6.49 -11.90
CA ASP A 44 -0.34 -7.55 -11.91
C ASP A 44 -0.56 -8.04 -10.49
N PHE A 45 -1.57 -7.48 -9.81
CA PHE A 45 -1.89 -7.82 -8.42
C PHE A 45 -2.25 -9.29 -8.22
N THR A 46 -2.61 -10.04 -9.28
CA THR A 46 -2.84 -11.48 -9.18
C THR A 46 -1.54 -12.27 -8.97
N LYS A 47 -0.38 -11.64 -9.19
CA LYS A 47 0.95 -12.22 -8.96
C LYS A 47 1.56 -11.81 -7.62
N LEU A 48 0.84 -11.02 -6.82
CA LEU A 48 1.29 -10.66 -5.49
C LEU A 48 1.04 -11.86 -4.55
N SER A 49 2.01 -12.24 -3.73
CA SER A 49 1.77 -13.26 -2.70
C SER A 49 0.76 -12.73 -1.67
N GLU A 50 -0.05 -13.63 -1.09
CA GLU A 50 -1.02 -13.23 -0.04
C GLU A 50 -0.30 -12.55 1.13
N THR A 51 0.89 -13.02 1.52
CA THR A 51 1.71 -12.40 2.57
C THR A 51 2.08 -10.96 2.22
N SER A 52 2.54 -10.70 0.99
CA SER A 52 2.83 -9.33 0.54
C SER A 52 1.58 -8.46 0.50
N LEU A 53 0.44 -9.05 0.11
CA LEU A 53 -0.83 -8.33 0.05
C LEU A 53 -1.28 -7.92 1.46
N ASP A 54 -1.17 -8.83 2.42
CA ASP A 54 -1.55 -8.58 3.81
C ASP A 54 -0.65 -7.52 4.44
N LYS A 55 0.67 -7.55 4.18
CA LYS A 55 1.61 -6.47 4.57
C LYS A 55 1.19 -5.11 4.00
N LEU A 56 0.83 -5.05 2.71
CA LEU A 56 0.36 -3.81 2.07
C LEU A 56 -0.98 -3.31 2.64
N ILE A 57 -1.88 -4.22 2.99
CA ILE A 57 -3.15 -3.88 3.63
C ILE A 57 -2.89 -3.31 5.03
N GLU A 58 -2.04 -3.96 5.83
CA GLU A 58 -1.67 -3.48 7.17
C GLU A 58 -1.00 -2.11 7.09
N PHE A 59 -0.02 -1.95 6.20
CA PHE A 59 0.66 -0.68 5.96
C PHE A 59 -0.34 0.43 5.61
N SER A 60 -1.29 0.15 4.71
CA SER A 60 -2.33 1.11 4.31
C SER A 60 -3.22 1.54 5.47
N ARG A 61 -3.59 0.60 6.36
CA ARG A 61 -4.41 0.86 7.54
C ARG A 61 -3.67 1.71 8.58
N LYS A 62 -2.38 1.43 8.83
CA LYS A 62 -1.57 2.23 9.75
C LYS A 62 -1.29 3.63 9.20
N CYS A 63 -0.98 3.76 7.91
CA CYS A 63 -0.89 5.07 7.26
C CYS A 63 -2.19 5.86 7.39
N PHE A 64 -3.35 5.22 7.21
CA PHE A 64 -4.64 5.87 7.37
C PHE A 64 -4.81 6.46 8.78
N LYS A 65 -4.48 5.70 9.83
CA LYS A 65 -4.54 6.17 11.22
C LYS A 65 -3.56 7.31 11.50
N ILE A 66 -2.34 7.24 10.98
CA ILE A 66 -1.35 8.31 11.14
C ILE A 66 -1.90 9.63 10.59
N VAL A 67 -2.41 9.63 9.36
CA VAL A 67 -2.94 10.85 8.72
C VAL A 67 -4.30 11.28 9.32
N TRP A 68 -4.95 10.41 10.09
CA TRP A 68 -6.13 10.78 10.86
C TRP A 68 -5.76 11.60 12.09
N VAL A 69 -4.80 11.11 12.88
CA VAL A 69 -4.36 11.73 14.15
C VAL A 69 -3.47 12.93 13.89
N GLU A 70 -2.56 12.81 12.93
CA GLU A 70 -1.54 13.80 12.63
C GLU A 70 -1.97 14.68 11.45
N THR A 71 -1.79 16.00 11.61
CA THR A 71 -2.11 16.99 10.57
C THR A 71 -0.86 17.59 9.95
N GLU A 72 0.25 17.61 10.70
CA GLU A 72 1.51 18.18 10.26
C GLU A 72 2.27 17.22 9.33
N SER A 73 2.55 17.71 8.11
CA SER A 73 3.17 16.91 7.05
C SER A 73 4.54 16.32 7.45
N ALA A 74 5.32 17.05 8.26
CA ALA A 74 6.61 16.58 8.75
C ALA A 74 6.45 15.36 9.68
N ASN A 75 5.55 15.46 10.66
CA ASN A 75 5.26 14.40 11.62
C ASN A 75 4.64 13.17 10.95
N ILE A 76 3.75 13.38 9.96
CA ILE A 76 3.19 12.29 9.15
C ILE A 76 4.32 11.51 8.49
N LYS A 77 5.28 12.21 7.84
CA LYS A 77 6.40 11.57 7.15
C LYS A 77 7.29 10.78 8.10
N GLU A 78 7.57 11.32 9.28
CA GLU A 78 8.37 10.64 10.30
C GLU A 78 7.68 9.36 10.78
N LYS A 79 6.42 9.44 11.19
CA LYS A 79 5.63 8.28 11.64
C LYS A 79 5.44 7.24 10.53
N VAL A 80 5.32 7.65 9.27
CA VAL A 80 5.21 6.71 8.14
C VAL A 80 6.53 5.97 7.91
N LYS A 81 7.69 6.59 8.12
CA LYS A 81 8.99 5.89 8.03
C LYS A 81 9.14 4.79 9.06
N GLU A 82 8.57 4.97 10.25
CA GLU A 82 8.56 3.91 11.28
C GLU A 82 7.81 2.66 10.81
N LEU A 83 6.94 2.77 9.79
CA LEU A 83 6.23 1.64 9.20
C LEU A 83 7.06 0.87 8.17
N ASP A 84 8.28 1.31 7.82
CA ASP A 84 9.13 0.63 6.82
C ASP A 84 9.38 -0.84 7.19
N VAL A 85 9.44 -1.15 8.49
CA VAL A 85 9.54 -2.51 9.04
C VAL A 85 8.43 -3.46 8.56
N ILE A 86 7.23 -2.95 8.26
CA ILE A 86 6.11 -3.75 7.76
C ILE A 86 6.35 -4.19 6.32
N THR A 87 7.11 -3.38 5.57
CA THR A 87 7.43 -3.61 4.17
C THR A 87 8.79 -4.28 3.97
N GLU A 88 9.49 -4.63 5.04
CA GLU A 88 10.63 -5.52 4.96
C GLU A 88 10.22 -6.84 4.30
N ASP A 89 11.10 -7.37 3.46
CA ASP A 89 10.88 -8.59 2.69
C ASP A 89 9.59 -8.59 1.86
N LEU A 90 9.12 -7.41 1.42
CA LEU A 90 7.97 -7.31 0.54
C LEU A 90 8.33 -7.85 -0.85
N GLU A 91 7.78 -9.01 -1.19
CA GLU A 91 7.91 -9.58 -2.52
C GLU A 91 6.98 -8.83 -3.49
N ILE A 92 7.57 -7.94 -4.29
CA ILE A 92 6.86 -7.22 -5.33
C ILE A 92 7.10 -7.95 -6.67
N PRO A 93 6.04 -8.43 -7.35
CA PRO A 93 6.20 -9.07 -8.65
C PRO A 93 6.80 -8.11 -9.67
N PHE A 94 7.68 -8.64 -10.52
CA PHE A 94 8.48 -7.85 -11.45
C PHE A 94 7.60 -7.06 -12.43
N ARG A 95 7.91 -5.77 -12.60
CA ARG A 95 7.10 -4.81 -13.39
C ARG A 95 7.24 -4.97 -14.90
N SER A 96 8.33 -5.58 -15.39
CA SER A 96 8.48 -5.80 -16.82
C SER A 96 8.09 -7.24 -17.16
N GLY A 97 6.95 -7.41 -17.83
CA GLY A 97 6.66 -8.63 -18.60
C GLY A 97 7.70 -8.94 -19.69
N ARG A 98 8.74 -8.11 -19.85
CA ARG A 98 9.98 -8.43 -20.56
C ARG A 98 10.99 -9.01 -19.59
N ASN A 99 11.19 -10.32 -19.69
CA ASN A 99 12.39 -10.96 -19.19
C ASN A 99 13.56 -10.52 -20.07
N ILE A 100 14.25 -9.44 -19.70
CA ILE A 100 15.39 -8.91 -20.47
C ILE A 100 16.52 -9.95 -20.59
N ALA A 101 16.61 -10.88 -19.64
CA ALA A 101 17.55 -12.00 -19.70
C ALA A 101 17.20 -13.00 -20.83
N SER A 102 15.92 -13.16 -21.17
CA SER A 102 15.50 -13.98 -22.32
C SER A 102 15.91 -13.39 -23.68
N SER A 103 16.23 -12.10 -23.74
CA SER A 103 16.75 -11.42 -24.94
C SER A 103 18.28 -11.30 -24.99
N LEU A 104 19.00 -11.68 -23.92
CA LEU A 104 20.46 -11.68 -23.91
C LEU A 104 20.97 -12.96 -24.60
N LYS A 105 21.20 -12.88 -25.92
CA LYS A 105 22.05 -13.87 -26.60
C LYS A 105 23.50 -13.56 -26.25
N LEU A 106 24.11 -14.42 -25.42
CA LEU A 106 25.55 -14.42 -25.22
C LEU A 106 26.22 -14.83 -26.53
N HIS A 107 26.74 -13.86 -27.28
CA HIS A 107 27.74 -14.13 -28.31
C HIS A 107 29.05 -14.44 -27.59
N LEU A 108 29.29 -15.72 -27.32
CA LEU A 108 30.62 -16.22 -27.03
C LEU A 108 31.41 -16.09 -28.33
N PHE A 109 32.33 -15.13 -28.37
CA PHE A 109 33.33 -15.06 -29.43
C PHE A 109 34.26 -16.27 -29.23
N SER A 110 34.12 -17.24 -30.13
CA SER A 110 35.01 -18.40 -30.28
C SER A 110 36.32 -18.01 -30.96
#